data_AF-A0A291RVF5-F1
#
_entry.id   AF-A0A291RVF5-F1
#
_cell.length_a   1.000
_cell.length_b   1.000
_cell.length_c   1.000
_cell.angle_alpha   90.00
_cell.angle_beta   90.00
_cell.angle_gamma   90.00
#
_symmetry.space_group_name_H-M   'P 1'
#
loop_
_entity.id
_entity.type
_entity.pdbx_description
1 polymer ?
#
loop_
_entity_poly.entity_id
_entity_poly.type
_entity_poly.pdbx_seq_one_letter_code
_entity_poly.pdbx_strand_id
1 'polypeptide(L)'
;MSHRTASATRARLGRLQYWLAVVFVVGWSGVVCGGLGDQFLAWDYPCPLCMVQRMFMLLAALGGAYIVRKGMTGTIAPSDYATGWGLAVIACVAGGFTAWRQTMLHILPGDPGYGGPVLGLHLYVWAWILFVAAIATVGVVLCFSEETAAQEIPDRPHRATGMLAIGFLALVIAVNLVSVFGEEGFHWFLPDDPQRYQLFYDLHILG
;
A
#
# COMPACT_ATOMS: atom_id res chain seq x y z
N MET A 1 13.70 19.02 36.72
CA MET A 1 13.79 17.65 36.15
C MET A 1 12.59 17.27 35.27
N SER A 2 11.35 17.67 35.59
CA SER A 2 10.13 17.37 34.81
C SER A 2 10.15 17.80 33.31
N HIS A 3 10.73 18.95 32.98
CA HIS A 3 10.75 19.42 31.57
C HIS A 3 11.65 18.59 30.63
N ARG A 4 12.71 17.96 31.13
CA ARG A 4 13.63 17.15 30.29
C ARG A 4 13.04 15.79 29.92
N THR A 5 12.24 15.19 30.80
CA THR A 5 11.59 13.89 30.55
C THR A 5 10.47 14.02 29.53
N ALA A 6 9.65 15.09 29.59
CA ALA A 6 8.59 15.34 28.62
C ALA A 6 9.13 15.55 27.19
N SER A 7 10.26 16.26 27.05
CA SER A 7 10.95 16.46 25.76
C SER A 7 11.48 15.14 25.19
N ALA A 8 12.10 14.29 26.02
CA ALA A 8 12.62 13.00 25.58
C ALA A 8 11.52 12.03 25.12
N THR A 9 10.35 12.05 25.77
CA THR A 9 9.19 11.23 25.38
C THR A 9 8.63 11.66 24.04
N ARG A 10 8.41 12.97 23.81
CA ARG A 10 7.92 13.49 22.51
C ARG A 10 8.87 13.16 21.36
N ALA A 11 10.18 13.28 21.57
CA ALA A 11 11.19 12.90 20.57
C ALA A 11 11.15 11.39 20.23
N ARG A 12 10.85 10.53 21.21
CA ARG A 12 10.66 9.08 20.96
C ARG A 12 9.38 8.80 20.19
N LEU A 13 8.28 9.47 20.52
CA LEU A 13 6.99 9.32 19.84
C LEU A 13 7.07 9.79 18.38
N GLY A 14 7.71 10.94 18.12
CA GLY A 14 7.96 11.42 16.76
C GLY A 14 8.77 10.43 15.90
N ARG A 15 9.85 9.87 16.47
CA ARG A 15 10.63 8.82 15.79
C ARG A 15 9.81 7.55 15.54
N LEU A 16 9.00 7.13 16.51
CA LEU A 16 8.14 5.95 16.37
C LEU A 16 7.15 6.13 15.21
N GLN A 17 6.48 7.28 15.14
CA GLN A 17 5.51 7.56 14.08
C GLN A 17 6.17 7.65 12.69
N TYR A 18 7.37 8.22 12.60
CA TYR A 18 8.14 8.19 11.36
C TYR A 18 8.48 6.77 10.91
N TRP A 19 8.98 5.93 11.83
CA TRP A 19 9.28 4.53 11.52
C TRP A 19 8.04 3.75 11.13
N LEU A 20 6.90 4.05 11.75
CA LEU A 20 5.61 3.49 11.35
C LEU A 20 5.27 3.89 9.91
N ALA A 21 5.51 5.14 9.49
CA ALA A 21 5.35 5.55 8.09
C ALA A 21 6.28 4.80 7.12
N VAL A 22 7.54 4.58 7.49
CA VAL A 22 8.47 3.77 6.69
C VAL A 22 7.99 2.32 6.56
N VAL A 23 7.62 1.69 7.68
CA VAL A 23 7.09 0.32 7.69
C VAL A 23 5.79 0.23 6.91
N PHE A 24 4.93 1.23 6.99
CA PHE A 24 3.68 1.29 6.23
C PHE A 24 3.92 1.32 4.72
N VAL A 25 4.85 2.15 4.25
CA VAL A 25 5.26 2.22 2.84
C VAL A 25 5.81 0.89 2.35
N VAL A 26 6.77 0.33 3.09
CA VAL A 26 7.43 -0.94 2.73
C VAL A 26 6.45 -2.10 2.82
N GLY A 27 5.58 -2.11 3.82
CA GLY A 27 4.57 -3.14 4.05
C GLY A 27 3.59 -3.22 2.89
N TRP A 28 2.96 -2.12 2.50
CA TRP A 28 2.05 -2.10 1.34
C TRP A 28 2.76 -2.46 0.04
N SER A 29 3.98 -1.93 -0.17
CA SER A 29 4.79 -2.29 -1.35
C SER A 29 5.10 -3.79 -1.37
N GLY A 30 5.41 -4.39 -0.21
CA GLY A 30 5.67 -5.81 -0.06
C GLY A 30 4.44 -6.69 -0.32
N VAL A 31 3.25 -6.27 0.13
CA VAL A 31 1.99 -6.97 -0.17
C VAL A 31 1.72 -6.98 -1.68
N VAL A 32 1.94 -5.86 -2.37
CA VAL A 32 1.81 -5.78 -3.83
C VAL A 32 2.85 -6.67 -4.52
N CYS A 33 4.09 -6.74 -4.02
CA CYS A 33 5.09 -7.69 -4.52
C CYS A 33 4.62 -9.15 -4.36
N GLY A 34 3.92 -9.49 -3.27
CA GLY A 34 3.32 -10.82 -3.10
C GLY A 34 2.35 -11.15 -4.23
N GLY A 35 1.42 -10.23 -4.53
CA GLY A 35 0.48 -10.40 -5.64
C GLY A 35 1.15 -10.44 -7.02
N LEU A 36 2.17 -9.61 -7.26
CA LEU A 36 2.98 -9.67 -8.48
C LEU A 36 3.74 -11.00 -8.57
N GLY A 37 4.17 -11.55 -7.44
CA GLY A 37 4.78 -12.87 -7.35
C GLY A 37 3.84 -13.96 -7.83
N ASP A 38 2.59 -13.98 -7.35
CA ASP A 38 1.59 -14.95 -7.81
C ASP A 38 1.32 -14.79 -9.32
N GLN A 39 1.25 -13.56 -9.82
CA GLN A 39 1.04 -13.30 -11.25
C GLN A 39 2.18 -13.81 -12.15
N PHE A 40 3.44 -13.57 -11.76
CA PHE A 40 4.59 -13.89 -12.61
C PHE A 40 5.19 -15.27 -12.37
N LEU A 41 5.06 -15.83 -11.17
CA LEU A 41 5.59 -17.16 -10.83
C LEU A 41 4.53 -18.25 -10.95
N ALA A 42 3.30 -18.00 -10.48
CA ALA A 42 2.22 -18.99 -10.54
C ALA A 42 1.45 -18.95 -11.87
N TRP A 43 1.69 -17.94 -12.72
CA TRP A 43 0.96 -17.70 -13.97
C TRP A 43 -0.55 -17.52 -13.76
N ASP A 44 -0.95 -17.11 -12.56
CA ASP A 44 -2.33 -16.77 -12.22
C ASP A 44 -2.57 -15.30 -12.56
N TYR A 45 -3.31 -15.06 -13.64
CA TYR A 45 -3.69 -13.70 -14.03
C TYR A 45 -4.55 -13.06 -12.93
N PRO A 46 -4.40 -11.76 -12.64
CA PRO A 46 -5.22 -11.05 -11.67
C PRO A 46 -6.53 -10.59 -12.31
N CYS A 47 -7.66 -10.79 -11.61
CA CYS A 47 -8.93 -10.23 -12.06
C CYS A 47 -8.93 -8.69 -11.93
N PRO A 48 -9.88 -7.99 -12.58
CA PRO A 48 -9.93 -6.52 -12.55
C PRO A 48 -10.01 -5.94 -11.13
N LEU A 49 -10.72 -6.63 -10.22
CA LEU A 49 -10.83 -6.19 -8.83
C LEU A 49 -9.52 -6.33 -8.05
N CYS A 50 -8.72 -7.37 -8.33
CA CYS A 50 -7.40 -7.53 -7.73
C CYS A 50 -6.45 -6.41 -8.18
N MET A 51 -6.53 -6.00 -9.45
CA MET A 51 -5.73 -4.89 -9.97
C MET A 51 -6.09 -3.56 -9.32
N VAL A 52 -7.40 -3.27 -9.21
CA VAL A 52 -7.89 -2.09 -8.51
C VAL A 52 -7.46 -2.09 -7.04
N GLN A 53 -7.49 -3.24 -6.35
CA GLN A 53 -6.98 -3.36 -4.98
C GLN A 53 -5.51 -2.99 -4.89
N ARG A 54 -4.65 -3.51 -5.78
CA ARG A 54 -3.21 -3.15 -5.82
C ARG A 54 -3.01 -1.65 -6.02
N MET A 55 -3.78 -1.02 -6.91
CA MET A 55 -3.73 0.43 -7.12
C MET A 55 -4.03 1.18 -5.81
N PHE A 56 -5.05 0.77 -5.06
CA PHE A 56 -5.37 1.40 -3.78
C PHE A 56 -4.32 1.13 -2.69
N MET A 57 -3.68 -0.04 -2.68
CA MET A 57 -2.54 -0.30 -1.78
C MET A 57 -1.36 0.63 -2.08
N LEU A 58 -1.05 0.85 -3.36
CA LEU A 58 0.01 1.78 -3.78
C LEU A 58 -0.36 3.24 -3.49
N LEU A 59 -1.61 3.64 -3.69
CA LEU A 59 -2.11 4.96 -3.29
C LEU A 59 -2.03 5.16 -1.77
N ALA A 60 -2.35 4.14 -0.98
CA ALA A 60 -2.19 4.19 0.47
C ALA A 60 -0.71 4.35 0.85
N ALA A 61 0.19 3.57 0.23
CA ALA A 61 1.62 3.69 0.42
C ALA A 61 2.16 5.09 0.06
N LEU A 62 1.62 5.74 -0.98
CA LEU A 62 1.99 7.12 -1.34
C LEU A 62 1.64 8.13 -0.22
N GLY A 63 0.54 7.92 0.51
CA GLY A 63 0.22 8.72 1.70
C GLY A 63 1.28 8.60 2.80
N GLY A 64 1.77 7.38 3.06
CA GLY A 64 2.92 7.15 3.95
C GLY A 64 4.22 7.74 3.41
N ALA A 65 4.46 7.63 2.10
CA ALA A 65 5.66 8.14 1.45
C ALA A 65 5.76 9.67 1.52
N TYR A 66 4.62 10.38 1.50
CA TYR A 66 4.56 11.82 1.74
C TYR A 66 5.16 12.18 3.11
N ILE A 67 4.78 11.44 4.17
CA ILE A 67 5.28 11.64 5.54
C ILE A 67 6.78 11.33 5.60
N VAL A 68 7.20 10.21 5.00
CA VAL A 68 8.62 9.82 4.96
C VAL A 68 9.45 10.91 4.28
N ARG A 69 8.98 11.44 3.15
CA ARG A 69 9.65 12.53 2.41
C ARG A 69 9.75 13.80 3.25
N LYS A 70 8.70 14.17 3.99
CA LYS A 70 8.72 15.32 4.90
C LYS A 70 9.71 15.10 6.05
N GLY A 71 9.75 13.90 6.63
CA GLY A 71 10.74 13.55 7.64
C GLY A 71 12.20 13.68 7.16
N MET A 72 12.46 13.42 5.87
CA MET A 72 13.78 13.62 5.26
C MET A 72 14.19 15.10 5.11
N THR A 73 13.25 16.04 5.24
CA THR A 73 13.52 17.49 5.20
C THR A 73 13.79 18.09 6.58
N GLY A 74 13.77 17.28 7.65
CA GLY A 74 14.23 17.64 8.99
C GLY A 74 13.11 17.81 10.02
N THR A 75 11.94 18.33 9.62
CA THR A 75 10.81 18.55 10.53
C THR A 75 9.48 18.09 9.91
N ILE A 76 8.58 17.57 10.76
CA ILE A 76 7.23 17.14 10.35
C ILE A 76 6.21 17.95 11.16
N ALA A 77 5.36 18.71 10.48
CA ALA A 77 4.26 19.43 11.10
C ALA A 77 3.05 18.50 11.33
N PRO A 78 2.13 18.83 12.27
CA PRO A 78 0.90 18.07 12.44
C PRO A 78 0.08 18.01 11.14
N SER A 79 0.08 19.08 10.36
CA SER A 79 -0.59 19.17 9.05
C SER A 79 0.00 18.23 8.00
N ASP A 80 1.31 17.94 8.05
CA ASP A 80 1.93 16.95 7.16
C ASP A 80 1.45 15.54 7.49
N TYR A 81 1.31 15.21 8.78
CA TYR A 81 0.71 13.93 9.20
C TYR A 81 -0.76 13.84 8.79
N ALA A 82 -1.55 14.89 9.02
CA ALA A 82 -2.95 14.93 8.60
C ALA A 82 -3.09 14.71 7.09
N THR A 83 -2.21 15.31 6.28
CA THR A 83 -2.22 15.14 4.82
C THR A 83 -1.86 13.71 4.42
N GLY A 84 -0.69 13.19 4.84
CA GLY A 84 -0.23 11.87 4.43
C GLY A 84 -1.12 10.73 4.92
N TRP A 85 -1.53 10.79 6.19
CA TRP A 85 -2.42 9.79 6.78
C TRP A 85 -3.85 9.92 6.27
N GLY A 86 -4.34 11.13 6.02
CA GLY A 86 -5.64 11.35 5.39
C GLY A 86 -5.72 10.73 3.99
N LEU A 87 -4.69 10.95 3.16
CA LEU A 87 -4.58 10.30 1.85
C LEU A 87 -4.54 8.77 1.96
N ALA A 88 -3.77 8.25 2.93
CA ALA A 88 -3.68 6.81 3.17
C ALA A 88 -5.04 6.21 3.56
N VAL A 89 -5.80 6.86 4.45
CA VAL A 89 -7.13 6.41 4.87
C VAL A 89 -8.12 6.41 3.71
N ILE A 90 -8.16 7.48 2.90
CA ILE A 90 -9.06 7.56 1.74
C ILE A 90 -8.77 6.39 0.78
N ALA A 91 -7.50 6.14 0.48
CA ALA A 91 -7.11 5.02 -0.36
C ALA A 91 -7.46 3.66 0.27
N CYS A 92 -7.25 3.49 1.58
CA CYS A 92 -7.60 2.26 2.28
C CYS A 92 -9.11 2.00 2.35
N VAL A 93 -9.94 3.04 2.48
CA VAL A 93 -11.40 2.90 2.47
C VAL A 93 -11.87 2.46 1.10
N ALA A 94 -11.38 3.10 0.03
CA ALA A 94 -11.73 2.74 -1.34
C ALA A 94 -11.23 1.30 -1.68
N GLY A 95 -9.99 0.98 -1.36
CA GLY A 95 -9.43 -0.36 -1.52
C GLY A 95 -10.15 -1.41 -0.70
N GLY A 96 -10.46 -1.11 0.57
CA GLY A 96 -11.23 -1.97 1.45
C GLY A 96 -12.62 -2.27 0.91
N PHE A 97 -13.30 -1.30 0.30
CA PHE A 97 -14.58 -1.53 -0.36
C PHE A 97 -14.46 -2.48 -1.56
N THR A 98 -13.41 -2.37 -2.36
CA THR A 98 -13.19 -3.28 -3.50
C THR A 98 -12.88 -4.71 -3.06
N ALA A 99 -12.07 -4.88 -2.01
CA ALA A 99 -11.76 -6.18 -1.41
C ALA A 99 -12.99 -6.80 -0.72
N TRP A 100 -13.79 -5.98 -0.03
CA TRP A 100 -15.07 -6.39 0.52
C TRP A 100 -16.03 -6.89 -0.56
N ARG A 101 -16.18 -6.13 -1.66
CA ARG A 101 -17.02 -6.54 -2.80
C ARG A 101 -16.60 -7.90 -3.34
N GLN A 102 -15.29 -8.11 -3.56
CA GLN A 102 -14.79 -9.40 -4.05
C GLN A 102 -15.06 -10.53 -3.05
N THR A 103 -14.91 -10.26 -1.76
CA THR A 103 -15.23 -11.24 -0.71
C THR A 103 -16.72 -11.62 -0.73
N MET A 104 -17.61 -10.64 -0.91
CA MET A 104 -19.05 -10.88 -1.00
C MET A 104 -19.45 -11.64 -2.27
N LEU A 105 -18.73 -11.46 -3.38
CA LEU A 105 -19.00 -12.21 -4.62
C LEU A 105 -18.73 -13.70 -4.47
N HIS A 106 -17.76 -14.09 -3.64
CA HIS A 106 -17.33 -15.47 -3.44
C HIS A 106 -17.74 -16.04 -2.07
N ILE A 107 -18.81 -15.52 -1.46
CA ILE A 107 -19.24 -15.96 -0.11
C ILE A 107 -20.10 -17.24 -0.13
N LEU A 108 -20.62 -17.63 -1.30
CA LEU A 108 -21.56 -18.74 -1.41
C LEU A 108 -20.85 -20.10 -1.26
N PRO A 109 -21.40 -21.06 -0.50
CA PRO A 109 -20.79 -22.37 -0.32
C PRO A 109 -20.67 -23.13 -1.64
N GLY A 110 -19.46 -23.64 -1.92
CA GLY A 110 -19.15 -24.36 -3.16
C GLY A 110 -18.49 -23.50 -4.24
N ASP A 111 -18.34 -22.19 -4.02
CA ASP A 111 -17.54 -21.33 -4.89
C ASP A 111 -16.03 -21.59 -4.65
N PRO A 112 -15.25 -21.96 -5.68
CA PRO A 112 -13.80 -22.14 -5.53
C PRO A 112 -13.04 -20.84 -5.24
N GLY A 113 -13.65 -19.67 -5.45
CA GLY A 113 -13.02 -18.37 -5.31
C GLY A 113 -12.03 -18.06 -6.43
N TYR A 114 -11.43 -16.86 -6.37
CA TYR A 114 -10.41 -16.41 -7.33
C TYR A 114 -9.00 -16.55 -6.75
N GLY A 115 -8.13 -17.26 -7.47
CA GLY A 115 -6.73 -17.50 -7.08
C GLY A 115 -6.58 -18.49 -5.92
N GLY A 116 -5.37 -19.03 -5.76
CA GLY A 116 -5.04 -19.96 -4.67
C GLY A 116 -5.13 -19.33 -3.26
N PRO A 117 -5.57 -20.09 -2.24
CA PRO A 117 -5.59 -19.59 -0.86
C PRO A 117 -4.18 -19.56 -0.25
N VAL A 118 -3.89 -18.49 0.49
CA VAL A 118 -2.66 -18.34 1.29
C VAL A 118 -3.03 -18.42 2.76
N LEU A 119 -2.44 -19.36 3.49
CA LEU A 119 -2.77 -19.63 4.90
C LEU A 119 -4.28 -19.90 5.14
N GLY A 120 -4.95 -20.49 4.16
CA GLY A 120 -6.37 -20.86 4.24
C GLY A 120 -7.36 -19.75 3.91
N LEU A 121 -6.91 -18.56 3.49
CA LEU A 121 -7.76 -17.47 3.01
C LEU A 121 -7.32 -16.98 1.63
N HIS A 122 -8.27 -16.58 0.79
CA HIS A 122 -7.95 -15.96 -0.50
C HIS A 122 -7.33 -14.57 -0.30
N LEU A 123 -6.52 -14.15 -1.28
CA LEU A 123 -5.78 -12.88 -1.22
C LEU A 123 -6.68 -11.66 -1.06
N TYR A 124 -7.89 -11.67 -1.63
CA TYR A 124 -8.84 -10.57 -1.48
C TYR A 124 -9.41 -10.45 -0.05
N VAL A 125 -9.50 -11.57 0.69
CA VAL A 125 -9.89 -11.56 2.11
C VAL A 125 -8.75 -10.98 2.95
N TRP A 126 -7.50 -11.38 2.67
CA TRP A 126 -6.32 -10.79 3.28
C TRP A 126 -6.22 -9.28 3.01
N ALA A 127 -6.45 -8.87 1.76
CA ALA A 127 -6.48 -7.46 1.39
C ALA A 127 -7.51 -6.68 2.22
N TRP A 128 -8.72 -7.22 2.39
CA TRP A 128 -9.75 -6.59 3.22
C TRP A 128 -9.31 -6.44 4.68
N ILE A 129 -8.76 -7.50 5.28
CA ILE A 129 -8.22 -7.47 6.66
C ILE A 129 -7.13 -6.40 6.79
N LEU A 130 -6.18 -6.36 5.84
CA LEU A 130 -5.08 -5.40 5.85
C LEU A 130 -5.55 -3.95 5.69
N PHE A 131 -6.54 -3.69 4.83
CA PHE A 131 -7.13 -2.35 4.69
C PHE A 131 -7.81 -1.89 5.98
N VAL A 132 -8.59 -2.75 6.63
CA VAL A 132 -9.24 -2.43 7.92
C VAL A 132 -8.20 -2.20 9.02
N ALA A 133 -7.18 -3.07 9.11
CA ALA A 133 -6.10 -2.93 10.07
C ALA A 133 -5.29 -1.64 9.85
N ALA A 134 -5.05 -1.27 8.60
CA ALA A 134 -4.39 -0.02 8.23
C ALA A 134 -5.21 1.20 8.64
N ILE A 135 -6.52 1.22 8.36
CA ILE A 135 -7.42 2.31 8.78
C ILE A 135 -7.39 2.48 10.30
N ALA A 136 -7.52 1.38 11.06
CA ALA A 136 -7.48 1.42 12.52
C ALA A 136 -6.13 1.95 13.03
N THR A 137 -5.02 1.46 12.49
CA THR A 137 -3.66 1.89 12.85
C THR A 137 -3.46 3.37 12.56
N VAL A 138 -3.86 3.82 11.37
CA VAL A 138 -3.74 5.22 10.95
C VAL A 138 -4.62 6.14 11.81
N GLY A 139 -5.83 5.70 12.14
CA GLY A 139 -6.73 6.41 13.06
C GLY A 139 -6.10 6.62 14.44
N VAL A 140 -5.48 5.57 15.00
CA VAL A 140 -4.78 5.66 16.30
C VAL A 140 -3.62 6.66 16.23
N VAL A 141 -2.73 6.56 15.24
CA VAL A 141 -1.56 7.46 15.16
C VAL A 141 -1.94 8.92 14.86
N LEU A 142 -3.06 9.14 14.18
CA LEU A 142 -3.59 10.49 13.95
C LEU A 142 -4.02 11.17 15.26
N CYS A 143 -4.59 10.43 16.22
CA CYS A 143 -4.95 10.96 17.54
C CYS A 143 -3.74 11.53 18.31
N PHE A 144 -2.52 11.07 18.03
CA PHE A 144 -1.29 11.51 18.69
C PHE A 144 -0.44 12.45 17.81
N SER A 145 -0.96 12.90 16.66
CA SER A 145 -0.19 13.67 15.67
C SER A 145 0.39 14.98 16.21
N GLU A 146 -0.29 15.65 17.14
CA GLU A 146 0.21 16.87 17.81
C GLU A 146 1.40 16.58 18.75
N GLU A 147 1.40 15.42 19.42
CA GLU A 147 2.46 15.03 20.35
C GLU A 147 3.72 14.55 19.64
N THR A 148 3.54 14.01 18.43
CA THR A 148 4.62 13.46 17.60
C THR A 148 5.16 14.47 16.58
N ALA A 149 4.46 15.59 16.38
CA ALA A 149 4.86 16.67 15.50
C ALA A 149 6.00 17.54 16.06
N ALA A 150 6.59 18.33 15.18
CA ALA A 150 7.64 19.30 15.46
C ALA A 150 8.91 18.70 16.11
N GLN A 151 9.17 17.43 15.86
CA GLN A 151 10.41 16.76 16.28
C GLN A 151 11.42 16.79 15.13
N GLU A 152 12.65 17.19 15.43
CA GLU A 152 13.78 16.98 14.52
C GLU A 152 14.06 15.48 14.42
N ILE A 153 13.92 14.95 13.20
CA ILE A 153 14.27 13.56 12.93
C ILE A 153 15.77 13.51 12.63
N PRO A 154 16.57 12.68 13.32
CA PRO A 154 18.02 12.65 13.13
C PRO A 154 18.40 12.42 11.66
N ASP A 155 19.35 13.21 11.12
CA ASP A 155 19.66 13.24 9.68
C ASP A 155 20.19 11.90 9.10
N ARG A 156 20.88 11.09 9.90
CA ARG A 156 21.41 9.77 9.48
C ARG A 156 21.24 8.76 10.62
N PRO A 157 20.74 7.53 10.35
CA PRO A 157 20.49 6.87 9.06
C PRO A 157 19.11 7.10 8.41
N HIS A 158 18.24 7.94 8.99
CA HIS A 158 16.84 8.07 8.57
C HIS A 158 16.65 8.49 7.10
N ARG A 159 17.50 9.39 6.58
CA ARG A 159 17.40 9.82 5.17
C ARG A 159 17.67 8.69 4.17
N ALA A 160 18.64 7.83 4.45
CA ALA A 160 18.97 6.70 3.58
C ALA A 160 17.83 5.69 3.55
N THR A 161 17.30 5.33 4.72
CA THR A 161 16.17 4.39 4.82
C THR A 161 14.91 4.94 4.18
N GLY A 162 14.60 6.22 4.38
CA GLY A 162 13.46 6.88 3.73
C GLY A 162 13.58 6.87 2.20
N MET A 163 14.78 7.13 1.68
CA MET A 163 15.04 7.10 0.23
C MET A 163 14.94 5.67 -0.34
N LEU A 164 15.42 4.66 0.38
CA LEU A 164 15.26 3.26 -0.02
C LEU A 164 13.78 2.84 -0.02
N ALA A 165 13.01 3.24 1.00
CA ALA A 165 11.58 2.92 1.07
C ALA A 165 10.78 3.58 -0.07
N ILE A 166 11.05 4.86 -0.37
CA ILE A 166 10.43 5.57 -1.50
C ILE A 166 10.87 4.97 -2.84
N GLY A 167 12.16 4.65 -2.99
CA GLY A 167 12.69 4.00 -4.18
C GLY A 167 12.08 2.62 -4.43
N PHE A 168 11.89 1.83 -3.36
CA PHE A 168 11.20 0.55 -3.43
C PHE A 168 9.74 0.73 -3.86
N LEU A 169 9.00 1.65 -3.24
CA LEU A 169 7.63 1.97 -3.67
C LEU A 169 7.58 2.39 -5.14
N ALA A 170 8.49 3.26 -5.59
CA ALA A 170 8.55 3.70 -6.98
C ALA A 170 8.81 2.55 -7.95
N LEU A 171 9.69 1.61 -7.59
CA LEU A 171 9.94 0.40 -8.38
C LEU A 171 8.68 -0.46 -8.47
N VAL A 172 7.99 -0.71 -7.36
CA VAL A 172 6.76 -1.52 -7.35
C VAL A 172 5.65 -0.86 -8.16
N ILE A 173 5.51 0.47 -8.07
CA ILE A 173 4.57 1.22 -8.93
C ILE A 173 4.92 1.03 -10.41
N ALA A 174 6.19 1.15 -10.78
CA ALA A 174 6.62 0.99 -12.18
C ALA A 174 6.35 -0.42 -12.70
N VAL A 175 6.68 -1.46 -11.93
CA VAL A 175 6.40 -2.85 -12.29
C VAL A 175 4.90 -3.08 -12.42
N ASN A 176 4.10 -2.66 -11.42
CA ASN A 176 2.65 -2.81 -11.48
C ASN A 176 2.03 -2.08 -12.68
N LEU A 177 2.53 -0.88 -13.03
CA LEU A 177 2.07 -0.13 -14.19
C LEU A 177 2.36 -0.88 -15.50
N VAL A 178 3.56 -1.45 -15.63
CA VAL A 178 3.92 -2.28 -16.80
C VAL A 178 3.07 -3.53 -16.87
N SER A 179 2.82 -4.19 -15.73
CA SER A 179 1.92 -5.36 -15.65
C SER A 179 0.51 -5.01 -16.11
N VAL A 180 -0.10 -3.94 -15.55
CA VAL A 180 -1.43 -3.45 -15.96
C VAL A 180 -1.45 -3.23 -17.46
N PHE A 181 -0.52 -2.42 -17.98
CA PHE A 181 -0.50 -2.07 -19.40
C PHE A 181 -0.33 -3.29 -20.31
N GLY A 182 0.45 -4.29 -19.89
CA GLY A 182 0.57 -5.55 -20.62
C GLY A 182 -0.73 -6.35 -20.65
N GLU A 183 -1.51 -6.33 -19.58
CA GLU A 183 -2.77 -7.05 -19.46
C GLU A 183 -3.93 -6.37 -20.16
N GLU A 184 -4.08 -5.05 -20.00
CA GLU A 184 -5.17 -4.29 -20.64
C GLU A 184 -4.89 -3.98 -22.12
N GLY A 185 -3.62 -3.84 -22.51
CA GLY A 185 -3.24 -3.44 -23.86
C GLY A 185 -3.81 -2.06 -24.22
N PHE A 186 -4.43 -1.95 -25.40
CA PHE A 186 -5.12 -0.72 -25.83
C PHE A 186 -6.62 -0.71 -25.50
N HIS A 187 -7.09 -1.64 -24.67
CA HIS A 187 -8.49 -1.74 -24.31
C HIS A 187 -8.86 -0.88 -23.10
N TRP A 188 -10.09 -0.36 -23.09
CA TRP A 188 -10.62 0.46 -22.00
C TRP A 188 -11.02 -0.32 -20.75
N PHE A 189 -11.22 -1.63 -20.88
CA PHE A 189 -11.69 -2.51 -19.81
C PHE A 189 -10.96 -3.84 -19.85
N LEU A 190 -10.53 -4.28 -18.68
CA LEU A 190 -9.97 -5.61 -18.48
C LEU A 190 -11.12 -6.65 -18.44
N PRO A 191 -11.00 -7.79 -19.15
CA PRO A 191 -11.97 -8.88 -19.03
C PRO A 191 -12.08 -9.37 -17.57
N ASP A 192 -13.27 -9.82 -17.16
CA ASP A 192 -13.50 -10.30 -15.79
C ASP A 192 -12.60 -11.50 -15.43
N ASP A 193 -12.32 -12.38 -16.40
CA ASP A 193 -11.38 -13.50 -16.29
C ASP A 193 -10.29 -13.41 -17.37
N PRO A 194 -9.18 -12.69 -17.12
CA PRO A 194 -8.09 -12.60 -18.05
C PRO A 194 -7.33 -13.94 -18.13
N GLN A 195 -7.04 -14.38 -19.35
CA GLN A 195 -6.26 -15.61 -19.62
C GLN A 195 -4.91 -15.32 -20.31
N ARG A 196 -4.64 -14.06 -20.64
CA ARG A 196 -3.49 -13.63 -21.44
C ARG A 196 -3.23 -12.13 -21.33
N TYR A 197 -1.99 -11.76 -21.61
CA TYR A 197 -1.56 -10.37 -21.80
C TYR A 197 -2.01 -9.86 -23.18
N GLN A 198 -3.09 -9.06 -23.22
CA GLN A 198 -3.72 -8.62 -24.47
C GLN A 198 -2.76 -7.82 -25.37
N LEU A 199 -1.86 -7.03 -24.79
CA LEU A 199 -0.93 -6.18 -25.54
C LEU A 199 -0.08 -6.96 -26.55
N PHE A 200 0.39 -8.15 -26.21
CA PHE A 200 1.24 -8.93 -27.11
C PHE A 200 0.47 -9.51 -28.29
N TYR A 201 -0.83 -9.73 -28.14
CA TYR A 201 -1.71 -10.18 -29.22
C TYR A 201 -2.12 -8.99 -30.10
N ASP A 202 -2.45 -7.84 -29.50
CA ASP A 202 -2.73 -6.60 -30.24
C ASP A 202 -1.55 -6.20 -31.14
N LEU A 203 -0.33 -6.32 -30.62
CA LEU A 203 0.91 -6.03 -31.34
C LEU A 203 1.37 -7.17 -32.27
N HIS A 204 0.61 -8.27 -32.38
CA HIS A 204 0.96 -9.46 -33.18
C HIS A 204 2.35 -10.04 -32.86
N ILE A 205 2.81 -9.90 -31.61
CA ILE A 205 4.09 -10.45 -31.14
C ILE A 205 3.93 -11.92 -30.76
N LEU A 206 2.79 -12.28 -30.18
CA LEU A 206 2.39 -13.64 -29.86
C LEU A 206 1.07 -13.92 -30.60
N GLY A 207 1.08 -14.98 -31.42
CA GLY A 207 -0.08 -15.44 -32.21
C GLY A 207 -0.85 -16.54 -31.50
#